data_AF-A0AA40LMF5-F1
#
_entry.id   AF-A0AA40LMF5-F1
#
_cell.length_a   1.000
_cell.length_b   1.000
_cell.length_c   1.000
_cell.angle_alpha   90.00
_cell.angle_beta   90.00
_cell.angle_gamma   90.00
#
_symmetry.space_group_name_H-M   'P 1'
#
loop_
_entity.id
_entity.type
_entity.pdbx_description
1 polymer ?
#
loop_
_entity_poly.entity_id
_entity_poly.type
_entity_poly.pdbx_seq_one_letter_code
_entity_poly.pdbx_strand_id
1 'polypeptide(L)'
;MMDMCPGEKRKVIIPPSFAYGKEGYAEGKIPPDATLIFEIELYAVTKGPRSIETFKQIDTDNDRQLSKTEIDQYLKKDFEKDDKPRDKSYQNAVLEDIFKKNDHDGDGFISPKEYNVYQHDEL
;
A
#
# COMPACT_ATOMS: atom_id res chain seq x y z
N MET A 1 10.49 -1.95 7.39
CA MET A 1 10.95 -3.35 7.30
C MET A 1 10.48 -3.92 5.98
N MET A 2 11.36 -4.05 5.01
CA MET A 2 11.02 -4.62 3.71
C MET A 2 11.29 -6.13 3.72
N ASP A 3 10.44 -6.88 3.03
CA ASP A 3 10.61 -8.31 2.75
C ASP A 3 10.74 -9.18 4.01
N MET A 4 9.83 -9.04 4.97
CA MET A 4 9.70 -9.97 6.09
C MET A 4 8.47 -10.83 5.91
N CYS A 5 8.58 -12.11 6.26
CA CYS A 5 7.44 -13.00 6.31
C CYS A 5 6.79 -12.98 7.71
N PRO A 6 5.46 -13.11 7.83
CA PRO A 6 4.80 -13.30 9.12
C PRO A 6 5.45 -14.46 9.91
N GLY A 7 5.74 -14.24 11.19
CA GLY A 7 6.50 -15.14 12.08
C GLY A 7 8.02 -14.93 12.05
N GLU A 8 8.56 -14.15 11.11
CA GLU A 8 10.00 -13.89 11.04
C GLU A 8 10.46 -12.96 12.17
N LYS A 9 11.61 -13.29 12.77
CA LYS A 9 12.28 -12.47 13.80
C LYS A 9 13.57 -11.89 13.25
N ARG A 10 13.77 -10.58 13.41
CA ARG A 10 15.01 -9.88 13.04
C ARG A 10 15.57 -9.11 14.22
N LYS A 11 16.89 -9.21 14.38
CA LYS A 11 17.66 -8.36 15.28
C LYS A 11 18.21 -7.18 14.49
N VAL A 12 17.81 -5.97 14.85
CA VAL A 12 18.25 -4.73 14.20
C VAL A 12 19.11 -3.93 15.17
N ILE A 13 20.33 -3.57 14.73
CA ILE A 13 21.26 -2.74 15.50
C ILE A 13 21.27 -1.36 14.84
N ILE A 14 20.80 -0.35 15.57
CA ILE A 14 20.65 1.02 15.07
C ILE A 14 21.66 1.91 15.80
N PRO A 15 22.70 2.41 15.11
CA PRO A 15 23.65 3.33 15.73
C PRO A 15 22.96 4.65 16.09
N PRO A 16 23.51 5.44 17.04
CA PRO A 16 22.86 6.64 17.56
C PRO A 16 22.47 7.65 16.47
N SER A 17 23.25 7.78 15.40
CA SER A 17 22.97 8.68 14.27
C SER A 17 21.67 8.36 13.51
N PHE A 18 21.16 7.13 13.60
CA PHE A 18 19.88 6.70 13.03
C PHE A 18 18.80 6.49 14.11
N ALA A 19 19.09 6.85 15.36
CA ALA A 19 18.21 6.71 16.52
C ALA A 19 18.04 8.07 17.22
N TYR A 20 18.32 8.15 18.53
CA TYR A 20 18.10 9.35 19.35
C TYR A 20 19.33 10.28 19.44
N GLY A 21 20.39 10.00 18.68
CA GLY A 21 21.55 10.87 18.55
C GLY A 21 22.21 11.27 19.87
N LYS A 22 22.78 12.47 19.90
CA LYS A 22 23.50 13.03 21.06
C LYS A 22 22.58 13.49 22.19
N GLU A 23 21.31 13.71 21.89
CA GLU A 23 20.33 14.17 22.87
C GLU A 23 19.78 13.00 23.70
N GLY A 24 19.76 11.80 23.11
CA GLY A 24 19.12 10.64 23.72
C GLY A 24 17.61 10.85 23.85
N TYR A 25 16.97 10.08 24.73
CA TYR A 25 15.56 10.23 25.05
C TYR A 25 15.35 9.92 26.54
N ALA A 26 15.34 10.99 27.34
CA ALA A 26 15.32 10.90 28.80
C ALA A 26 14.07 10.18 29.34
N GLU A 27 12.90 10.42 28.74
CA GLU A 27 11.64 9.79 29.14
C GLU A 27 11.67 8.27 28.89
N GLY A 28 12.28 7.84 27.79
CA GLY A 28 12.53 6.43 27.49
C GLY A 28 13.81 5.86 28.11
N LYS A 29 14.52 6.61 28.96
CA LYS A 29 15.79 6.22 29.59
C LYS A 29 16.89 5.85 28.60
N ILE A 30 16.89 6.48 27.42
CA ILE A 30 17.89 6.25 26.38
C ILE A 30 18.98 7.32 26.53
N PRO A 31 20.23 6.95 26.85
CA PRO A 31 21.28 7.93 27.02
C PRO A 31 21.72 8.55 25.68
N PRO A 32 22.39 9.72 25.72
CA PRO A 32 23.14 10.27 24.59
C PRO A 32 24.02 9.22 23.91
N ASP A 33 24.07 9.26 22.59
CA ASP A 33 24.95 8.41 21.74
C ASP A 33 24.75 6.89 21.95
N ALA A 34 23.58 6.47 22.45
CA ALA A 34 23.25 5.06 22.62
C ALA A 34 22.99 4.36 21.28
N THR A 35 23.59 3.18 21.10
CA THR A 35 23.21 2.24 20.03
C THR A 35 22.02 1.41 20.50
N LEU A 36 20.96 1.37 19.69
CA LEU A 36 19.76 0.58 19.99
C LEU A 36 19.86 -0.80 19.38
N ILE A 37 19.36 -1.80 20.11
CA ILE A 37 19.24 -3.17 19.63
C ILE A 37 17.79 -3.57 19.80
N PHE A 38 17.10 -3.80 18.68
CA PHE A 38 15.71 -4.26 18.67
C PHE A 38 15.63 -5.70 18.21
N GLU A 39 14.83 -6.49 18.92
CA GLU A 39 14.36 -7.79 18.45
C GLU A 39 12.92 -7.61 17.99
N ILE A 40 12.68 -7.80 16.70
CA ILE A 40 11.41 -7.48 16.06
C ILE A 40 10.85 -8.75 15.46
N GLU A 41 9.61 -9.05 15.80
CA GLU A 41 8.84 -10.17 15.26
C GLU A 41 7.71 -9.63 14.40
N LEU A 42 7.63 -10.08 13.16
CA LEU A 42 6.52 -9.69 12.28
C LEU A 42 5.32 -10.59 12.58
N TYR A 43 4.28 -10.06 13.22
CA TYR A 43 3.08 -10.84 13.52
C TYR A 43 2.22 -11.10 12.28
N ALA A 44 1.88 -10.05 11.53
CA ALA A 44 1.06 -10.13 10.33
C ALA A 44 1.36 -8.97 9.37
N VAL A 45 1.11 -9.18 8.08
CA VAL A 45 1.09 -8.13 7.06
C VAL A 45 -0.32 -8.04 6.51
N THR A 46 -1.04 -6.99 6.89
CA THR A 46 -2.33 -6.67 6.30
C THR A 46 -2.12 -5.64 5.21
N LYS A 47 -2.68 -5.87 4.02
CA LYS A 47 -2.84 -4.79 3.05
C LYS A 47 -3.88 -3.86 3.66
N GLY A 48 -3.46 -2.66 4.04
CA GLY A 48 -4.37 -1.62 4.50
C GLY A 48 -5.42 -1.30 3.42
N PRO A 49 -6.51 -0.58 3.77
CA PRO A 49 -7.44 -0.08 2.77
C PRO A 49 -6.65 0.64 1.68
N ARG A 50 -7.06 0.47 0.42
CA ARG A 50 -6.38 1.15 -0.69
C ARG A 50 -6.46 2.66 -0.43
N SER A 51 -5.32 3.34 -0.48
CA SER A 51 -5.26 4.76 -0.11
C SER A 51 -6.14 5.62 -1.01
N ILE A 52 -6.82 6.62 -0.42
CA ILE A 52 -7.50 7.71 -1.15
C ILE A 52 -6.57 8.34 -2.18
N GLU A 53 -5.28 8.44 -1.87
CA GLU A 53 -4.28 9.01 -2.75
C GLU A 53 -4.11 8.21 -4.04
N THR A 54 -4.17 6.87 -3.98
CA THR A 54 -4.15 6.01 -5.16
C THR A 54 -5.42 6.17 -5.98
N PHE A 55 -6.59 6.27 -5.33
CA PHE A 55 -7.85 6.53 -6.01
C PHE A 55 -7.80 7.84 -6.81
N LYS A 56 -7.35 8.94 -6.17
CA LYS A 56 -7.18 10.25 -6.81
C LYS A 56 -6.15 10.29 -7.95
N GLN A 57 -5.15 9.40 -7.91
CA GLN A 57 -4.17 9.31 -8.98
C GLN A 57 -4.73 8.61 -10.22
N ILE A 58 -5.73 7.74 -10.05
CA ILE A 58 -6.38 7.00 -11.14
C ILE A 58 -7.50 7.85 -11.73
N ASP A 59 -8.31 8.48 -10.88
CA ASP A 59 -9.37 9.44 -11.21
C ASP A 59 -8.76 10.69 -11.87
N THR A 60 -8.67 10.66 -13.20
CA THR A 60 -7.97 11.68 -13.99
C THR A 60 -8.89 12.84 -14.33
N ASP A 61 -10.19 12.58 -14.44
CA ASP A 61 -11.22 13.59 -14.72
C ASP A 61 -11.87 14.17 -13.45
N ASN A 62 -11.50 13.66 -12.27
CA ASN A 62 -11.93 14.11 -10.95
C ASN A 62 -13.45 13.98 -10.73
N ASP A 63 -14.08 13.02 -11.41
CA ASP A 63 -15.51 12.75 -11.28
C ASP A 63 -15.84 11.92 -10.02
N ARG A 64 -14.81 11.52 -9.27
CA ARG A 64 -14.87 10.66 -8.07
C ARG A 64 -15.32 9.23 -8.35
N GLN A 65 -15.18 8.75 -9.58
CA GLN A 65 -15.48 7.40 -9.99
C GLN A 65 -14.29 6.88 -10.80
N LEU A 66 -14.07 5.57 -10.81
CA LEU A 66 -13.02 4.99 -11.66
C LEU A 66 -13.67 4.29 -12.84
N SER A 67 -13.49 4.87 -14.02
CA SER A 67 -13.95 4.30 -15.27
C SER A 67 -13.04 3.16 -15.74
N LYS A 68 -13.57 2.29 -16.62
CA LYS A 68 -12.79 1.23 -17.28
C LYS A 68 -11.51 1.77 -17.93
N THR A 69 -11.58 2.96 -18.51
CA THR A 69 -10.47 3.61 -19.21
C THR A 69 -9.37 4.05 -18.24
N GLU A 70 -9.73 4.63 -17.11
CA GLU A 70 -8.75 5.10 -16.12
C GLU A 70 -8.03 3.95 -15.45
N ILE A 71 -8.77 2.87 -15.14
CA ILE A 71 -8.18 1.65 -14.60
C ILE A 71 -7.28 0.98 -15.65
N ASP A 72 -7.68 0.92 -16.92
CA ASP A 72 -6.84 0.42 -18.01
C ASP A 72 -5.53 1.23 -18.14
N GLN A 73 -5.61 2.55 -18.09
CA GLN A 73 -4.43 3.42 -18.14
C GLN A 73 -3.53 3.26 -16.93
N TYR A 74 -4.11 3.15 -15.73
CA TYR A 74 -3.36 2.91 -14.50
C TYR A 74 -2.66 1.56 -14.54
N LEU A 75 -3.37 0.49 -14.94
CA LEU A 75 -2.80 -0.85 -15.09
C LEU A 75 -1.67 -0.85 -16.10
N LYS A 76 -1.83 -0.20 -17.27
CA LYS A 76 -0.74 -0.07 -18.26
C LYS A 76 0.48 0.62 -17.66
N LYS A 77 0.31 1.75 -16.98
CA LYS A 77 1.41 2.48 -16.34
C LYS A 77 2.09 1.68 -15.22
N ASP A 78 1.32 0.94 -14.43
CA ASP A 78 1.86 0.11 -13.34
C ASP A 78 2.61 -1.11 -13.91
N PHE A 79 2.09 -1.72 -14.97
CA PHE A 79 2.74 -2.83 -15.66
C PHE A 79 3.97 -2.42 -16.48
N GLU A 80 4.04 -1.20 -17.03
CA GLU A 80 5.25 -0.70 -17.70
C GLU A 80 6.44 -0.53 -16.73
N LYS A 81 6.20 -0.47 -15.41
CA LYS A 81 7.27 -0.45 -14.40
C LYS A 81 7.86 -1.83 -14.13
N ASP A 82 7.11 -2.91 -14.39
CA ASP A 82 7.57 -4.28 -14.31
C ASP A 82 8.03 -4.70 -15.74
N ASP A 83 9.30 -5.03 -15.96
CA ASP A 83 9.90 -5.34 -17.27
C ASP A 83 9.38 -6.68 -17.90
N LYS A 84 8.09 -6.98 -17.77
CA LYS A 84 7.45 -8.22 -18.21
C LYS A 84 6.39 -7.93 -19.27
N PRO A 85 6.61 -8.34 -20.53
CA PRO A 85 5.57 -8.25 -21.55
C PRO A 85 4.42 -9.20 -21.19
N ARG A 86 3.25 -8.63 -20.89
CA ARG A 86 2.00 -9.37 -20.69
C ARG A 86 1.09 -9.20 -21.91
N ASP A 87 0.42 -10.28 -22.27
CA ASP A 87 -0.50 -10.30 -23.41
C ASP A 87 -1.71 -9.38 -23.17
N LYS A 88 -2.19 -8.70 -24.22
CA LYS A 88 -3.37 -7.80 -24.16
C LYS A 88 -4.63 -8.55 -23.69
N SER A 89 -4.73 -9.84 -23.96
CA SER A 89 -5.83 -10.68 -23.47
C SER A 89 -5.89 -10.73 -21.93
N TYR A 90 -4.73 -10.78 -21.28
CA TYR A 90 -4.63 -10.81 -19.82
C TYR A 90 -5.04 -9.46 -19.21
N GLN A 91 -4.67 -8.34 -19.84
CA GLN A 91 -5.07 -7.00 -19.38
C GLN A 91 -6.59 -6.86 -19.34
N ASN A 92 -7.26 -7.29 -20.41
CA ASN A 92 -8.73 -7.23 -20.48
C ASN A 92 -9.39 -8.17 -19.47
N ALA A 93 -8.84 -9.37 -19.27
CA ALA A 93 -9.34 -10.31 -18.27
C ALA A 93 -9.20 -9.77 -16.83
N VAL A 94 -8.08 -9.11 -16.52
CA VAL A 94 -7.86 -8.47 -15.22
C VAL A 94 -8.83 -7.29 -15.02
N LEU A 95 -9.02 -6.46 -16.04
CA LEU A 95 -9.97 -5.35 -15.99
C LEU A 95 -11.39 -5.86 -15.68
N GLU A 96 -11.87 -6.86 -16.42
CA GLU A 96 -13.19 -7.46 -16.21
C GLU A 96 -13.34 -8.08 -14.81
N ASP A 97 -12.30 -8.76 -14.31
CA ASP A 97 -12.31 -9.35 -12.97
C ASP A 97 -12.33 -8.27 -11.86
N ILE A 98 -11.64 -7.14 -12.07
CA ILE A 98 -11.69 -5.99 -11.15
C ILE A 98 -13.11 -5.44 -11.08
N PHE A 99 -13.73 -5.11 -12.22
CA PHE A 99 -15.10 -4.59 -12.25
C PHE A 99 -16.06 -5.61 -11.64
N LYS A 100 -16.03 -6.86 -12.08
CA LYS A 100 -16.91 -7.92 -11.56
C LYS A 100 -16.84 -8.10 -10.03
N LYS A 101 -15.71 -7.79 -9.41
CA LYS A 101 -15.50 -7.92 -7.95
C LYS A 101 -15.84 -6.68 -7.15
N ASN A 102 -15.75 -5.49 -7.75
CA ASN A 102 -15.84 -4.21 -7.02
C ASN A 102 -17.06 -3.38 -7.46
N ASP A 103 -17.45 -3.43 -8.73
CA ASP A 103 -18.67 -2.80 -9.28
C ASP A 103 -19.89 -3.59 -8.78
N HIS A 104 -20.45 -3.12 -7.67
CA HIS A 104 -21.53 -3.78 -6.92
C HIS A 104 -22.91 -3.31 -7.38
N ASP A 105 -23.01 -2.10 -7.89
CA ASP A 105 -24.26 -1.54 -8.42
C ASP A 105 -24.43 -1.73 -9.94
N GLY A 106 -23.38 -2.16 -10.63
CA GLY A 106 -23.40 -2.53 -12.05
C GLY A 106 -23.44 -1.31 -12.97
N ASP A 107 -23.02 -0.13 -12.48
CA ASP A 107 -23.05 1.11 -13.22
C ASP A 107 -21.88 1.23 -14.22
N GLY A 108 -20.91 0.32 -14.15
CA GLY A 108 -19.74 0.29 -15.02
C GLY A 108 -18.60 1.20 -14.54
N PHE A 109 -18.69 1.72 -13.32
CA PHE A 109 -17.70 2.53 -12.64
C PHE A 109 -17.36 1.89 -11.27
N ILE A 110 -16.27 2.35 -10.65
CA ILE A 110 -15.94 1.96 -9.28
C ILE A 110 -15.90 3.21 -8.43
N SER A 111 -16.90 3.36 -7.58
CA SER A 111 -16.99 4.48 -6.64
C SER A 111 -16.01 4.33 -5.46
N PRO A 112 -15.78 5.39 -4.66
CA PRO A 112 -14.88 5.34 -3.52
C PRO A 112 -15.34 4.35 -2.43
N LYS A 113 -16.66 4.09 -2.37
CA LYS A 113 -17.25 3.11 -1.47
C LYS A 113 -16.90 1.68 -1.90
N GLU A 114 -16.98 1.42 -3.20
CA GLU A 114 -16.67 0.13 -3.81
C GLU A 114 -15.17 -0.18 -3.86
N TYR A 115 -14.33 0.86 -3.98
CA TYR A 115 -12.88 0.73 -3.94
C TYR A 115 -12.33 0.40 -2.54
N ASN A 116 -13.20 0.30 -1.53
CA ASN A 116 -12.88 -0.06 -0.16
C ASN A 116 -11.91 0.92 0.53
N VAL A 117 -12.06 2.21 0.23
CA VAL A 117 -11.24 3.31 0.75
C VAL A 117 -11.51 3.57 2.25
N TYR A 118 -12.75 3.32 2.69
CA TYR A 118 -13.25 3.72 4.01
C TYR A 118 -13.50 2.54 4.98
N GLN A 119 -13.15 1.31 4.62
CA GLN A 119 -13.47 0.13 5.45
C GLN A 119 -12.58 -0.05 6.69
N HIS A 120 -11.94 1.02 7.19
CA HIS A 120 -11.11 0.96 8.40
C HIS A 120 -11.27 2.20 9.29
N ASP A 121 -12.46 2.79 9.34
CA ASP A 121 -12.83 3.82 10.33
C ASP A 121 -13.78 3.31 11.41
N GLU A 122 -13.84 2.00 11.68
CA GLU A 122 -14.60 1.49 12.84
C GLU A 122 -13.73 0.65 13.78
N LEU A 123 -13.39 1.31 14.89
CA LEU A 123 -12.98 0.87 16.25
C LEU A 123 -11.50 0.54 16.51
#